data_AF-A0A8C5M328-F1
#
_entry.id   AF-A0A8C5M328-F1
#
_cell.length_a   1.000
_cell.length_b   1.000
_cell.length_c   1.000
_cell.angle_alpha   90.00
_cell.angle_beta   90.00
_cell.angle_gamma   90.00
#
_symmetry.space_group_name_H-M   'P 1'
#
loop_
_entity.id
_entity.type
_entity.pdbx_description
1 polymer ?
#
loop_
_entity_poly.entity_id
_entity_poly.type
_entity_poly.pdbx_seq_one_letter_code
_entity_poly.pdbx_strand_id
1 'polypeptide(L)'
;MSCVPIKKRKKEAAVPSNLPASECLFPDVRLFLVERRMGSARRNFLTSLAQRKGFCVMSLYSDVVTHVVAEQNSHSDVLAWIEKHEGQCVPSVNVPHLLDVSWFTESMSSGRPVNVEPRHNLKVVLSAATEVRCSQMPTYACHRRTPLNHHNQTITNALEILARSAFFQESDVRYLGFTRAASTLKALPYKLQSVNQAKDLPWCGGHCMIVIQLLTGIYGVGVRTAQRWFKEGIRNLSDLKTMECKLTAEQVSGLRHCKDLQQQVTLEEAERVGQLVKDTLQRFVPDVHITMTGGFRRGKEVGHDVDFLITHPNENALSGLLEDAVGWLETQGLLLYHHLKKRKPALRSASSSMDSHETCYAIVALPSSSSPWNTDIEVKKCNSEDAERIAHPESPNSLNSRTWKAVRVDLVVTPQAEHAYALLGWTGSKHFERELRRYSLREKKLSLNSHGLYDLEKSCFLPAQTEEEIFLHLGLQYLPPSDRNA
;
A
#
# COMPACT_ATOMS: atom_id res chain seq x y z
N MET A 1 9.11 24.19 61.54
CA MET A 1 8.31 22.96 61.67
C MET A 1 7.67 22.66 60.32
N SER A 2 8.15 21.65 59.60
CA SER A 2 7.53 21.18 58.35
C SER A 2 7.57 19.65 58.37
N CYS A 3 6.39 19.05 58.49
CA CYS A 3 6.19 17.61 58.61
C CYS A 3 6.48 16.90 57.29
N VAL A 4 7.37 15.90 57.34
CA VAL A 4 7.62 14.94 56.26
C VAL A 4 6.52 13.86 56.30
N PRO A 5 5.91 13.45 55.17
CA PRO A 5 4.92 12.38 55.20
C PRO A 5 5.58 11.01 55.35
N ILE A 6 5.16 10.26 56.38
CA ILE A 6 5.58 8.89 56.68
C ILE A 6 5.06 7.95 55.58
N LYS A 7 5.98 7.20 54.94
CA LYS A 7 5.64 6.09 54.02
C LYS A 7 4.84 5.02 54.78
N LYS A 8 3.57 4.81 54.39
CA LYS A 8 2.78 3.67 54.86
C LYS A 8 3.40 2.36 54.35
N ARG A 9 3.77 1.50 55.30
CA ARG A 9 4.29 0.14 55.08
C ARG A 9 3.20 -0.72 54.41
N LYS A 10 3.53 -1.33 53.28
CA LYS A 10 2.63 -2.25 52.55
C LYS A 10 2.44 -3.50 53.42
N LYS A 11 1.19 -3.80 53.78
CA LYS A 11 0.82 -5.02 54.53
C LYS A 11 1.02 -6.21 53.59
N GLU A 12 1.97 -7.09 53.89
CA GLU A 12 2.11 -8.37 53.18
C GLU A 12 0.84 -9.19 53.45
N ALA A 13 0.18 -9.60 52.37
CA ALA A 13 -0.95 -10.51 52.44
C ALA A 13 -0.41 -11.91 52.69
N ALA A 14 -0.97 -12.59 53.69
CA ALA A 14 -0.63 -13.96 54.05
C ALA A 14 -0.82 -14.91 52.84
N VAL A 15 0.17 -15.78 52.64
CA VAL A 15 0.10 -16.92 51.72
C VAL A 15 -1.01 -17.85 52.22
N PRO A 16 -2.04 -18.20 51.42
CA PRO A 16 -3.01 -19.20 51.83
C PRO A 16 -2.31 -20.56 51.84
N SER A 17 -2.17 -21.12 53.03
CA SER A 17 -1.77 -22.49 53.29
C SER A 17 -2.71 -23.46 52.57
N ASN A 18 -2.15 -24.40 51.80
CA ASN A 18 -2.89 -25.51 51.20
C ASN A 18 -3.71 -26.25 52.26
N LEU A 19 -5.03 -26.36 52.06
CA LEU A 19 -5.88 -27.27 52.82
C LEU A 19 -5.48 -28.73 52.51
N PRO A 20 -5.53 -29.64 53.50
CA PRO A 20 -5.17 -31.04 53.31
C PRO A 20 -6.14 -31.73 52.33
N ALA A 21 -5.61 -32.67 51.55
CA ALA A 21 -6.25 -33.30 50.38
C ALA A 21 -7.51 -34.17 50.67
N SER A 22 -8.09 -34.11 51.88
CA SER A 22 -9.18 -34.99 52.33
C SER A 22 -10.59 -34.38 52.32
N GLU A 23 -10.78 -33.13 51.89
CA GLU A 23 -12.10 -32.45 51.86
C GLU A 23 -12.65 -32.14 50.45
N CYS A 24 -12.00 -32.64 49.39
CA CYS A 24 -12.47 -32.40 48.03
C CYS A 24 -13.60 -33.39 47.68
N LEU A 25 -14.83 -32.88 47.57
CA LEU A 25 -16.01 -33.67 47.20
C LEU A 25 -15.95 -34.19 45.76
N PHE A 26 -15.12 -33.57 44.91
CA PHE A 26 -14.98 -33.89 43.50
C PHE A 26 -13.50 -34.10 43.12
N PRO A 27 -12.86 -35.20 43.57
CA PRO A 27 -11.42 -35.42 43.39
C PRO A 27 -11.01 -35.56 41.91
N ASP A 28 -11.95 -35.99 41.06
CA ASP A 28 -11.75 -36.14 39.61
C ASP A 28 -11.74 -34.80 38.85
N VAL A 29 -12.15 -33.70 39.51
CA VAL A 29 -12.21 -32.35 38.94
C VAL A 29 -11.23 -31.43 39.67
N ARG A 30 -10.02 -31.37 39.14
CA ARG A 30 -8.95 -30.45 39.58
C ARG A 30 -8.92 -29.20 38.70
N LEU A 31 -9.35 -28.08 39.28
CA LEU A 31 -9.53 -26.80 38.62
C LEU A 31 -8.26 -25.95 38.68
N PHE A 32 -7.94 -25.30 37.56
CA PHE A 32 -6.98 -24.21 37.50
C PHE A 32 -7.66 -22.97 36.92
N LEU A 33 -7.63 -21.85 37.66
CA LEU A 33 -8.26 -20.60 37.25
C LEU A 33 -7.22 -19.65 36.65
N VAL A 34 -7.43 -19.27 35.38
CA VAL A 34 -6.51 -18.42 34.62
C VAL A 34 -6.70 -16.95 35.01
N GLU A 35 -5.65 -16.32 35.53
CA GLU A 35 -5.71 -14.94 36.00
C GLU A 35 -5.77 -13.91 34.86
N ARG A 36 -5.28 -14.26 33.66
CA ARG A 36 -5.27 -13.36 32.50
C ARG A 36 -6.69 -12.84 32.21
N ARG A 37 -6.85 -11.50 32.18
CA ARG A 37 -8.13 -10.77 32.04
C ARG A 37 -9.13 -10.91 33.20
N MET A 38 -9.06 -11.97 33.98
CA MET A 38 -9.84 -12.15 35.21
C MET A 38 -9.33 -11.24 36.35
N GLY A 39 -8.02 -11.15 36.54
CA GLY A 39 -7.36 -10.41 37.63
C GLY A 39 -7.33 -11.16 38.97
N SER A 40 -6.29 -10.91 39.77
CA SER A 40 -6.02 -11.62 41.04
C SER A 40 -7.17 -11.55 42.05
N ALA A 41 -7.82 -10.40 42.19
CA ALA A 41 -8.94 -10.23 43.12
C ALA A 41 -10.13 -11.15 42.78
N ARG A 42 -10.47 -11.24 41.49
CA ARG A 42 -11.57 -12.10 41.00
C ARG A 42 -11.18 -13.57 41.05
N ARG A 43 -9.95 -13.92 40.68
CA ARG A 43 -9.40 -15.27 40.83
C ARG A 43 -9.52 -15.76 42.28
N ASN A 44 -9.10 -14.96 43.26
CA ASN A 44 -9.16 -15.31 44.68
C ASN A 44 -10.61 -15.52 45.17
N PHE A 45 -11.53 -14.68 44.70
CA PHE A 45 -12.96 -14.83 45.00
C PHE A 45 -13.53 -16.14 44.47
N LEU A 46 -13.25 -16.47 43.19
CA LEU A 46 -13.72 -17.70 42.56
C LEU A 46 -13.08 -18.95 43.18
N THR A 47 -11.78 -18.90 43.52
CA THR A 47 -11.10 -19.97 44.26
C THR A 47 -11.80 -20.26 45.58
N SER A 48 -12.08 -19.22 46.38
CA SER A 48 -12.76 -19.38 47.67
C SER A 48 -14.19 -19.92 47.51
N LEU A 49 -14.89 -19.49 46.45
CA LEU A 49 -16.24 -19.97 46.15
C LEU A 49 -16.25 -21.46 45.79
N ALA A 50 -15.34 -21.90 44.91
CA ALA A 50 -15.21 -23.29 44.49
C ALA A 50 -14.81 -24.21 45.65
N GLN A 51 -13.85 -23.79 46.47
CA GLN A 51 -13.43 -24.56 47.65
C GLN A 51 -14.58 -24.74 48.65
N ARG A 52 -15.37 -23.69 48.93
CA ARG A 52 -16.58 -23.81 49.77
C ARG A 52 -17.64 -24.76 49.22
N LYS A 53 -17.65 -24.96 47.90
CA LYS A 53 -18.53 -25.91 47.20
C LYS A 53 -17.90 -27.30 47.04
N GLY A 54 -16.74 -27.55 47.64
CA GLY A 54 -16.07 -28.85 47.64
C GLY A 54 -15.23 -29.16 46.41
N PHE A 55 -14.92 -28.18 45.55
CA PHE A 55 -14.05 -28.36 44.39
C PHE A 55 -12.57 -28.20 44.75
N CYS A 56 -11.73 -29.00 44.10
CA CYS A 56 -10.28 -28.90 44.17
C CYS A 56 -9.79 -27.77 43.26
N VAL A 57 -9.25 -26.68 43.83
CA VAL A 57 -8.64 -25.59 43.04
C VAL A 57 -7.14 -25.55 43.27
N MET A 58 -6.38 -25.70 42.18
CA MET A 58 -4.92 -25.69 42.16
C MET A 58 -4.40 -24.24 42.08
N SER A 59 -3.38 -23.93 42.88
CA SER A 59 -2.71 -22.62 42.88
C SER A 59 -1.75 -22.43 41.70
N LEU A 60 -1.17 -23.53 41.22
CA LEU A 60 -0.23 -23.61 40.09
C LEU A 60 -0.74 -24.60 39.05
N TYR A 61 -0.37 -24.38 37.78
CA TYR A 61 -0.66 -25.35 36.74
C TYR A 61 0.25 -26.58 36.86
N SER A 62 -0.30 -27.77 36.60
CA SER A 62 0.41 -29.06 36.65
C SER A 62 -0.33 -30.12 35.83
N ASP A 63 0.33 -31.24 35.60
CA ASP A 63 -0.19 -32.42 34.88
C ASP A 63 -1.43 -33.07 35.52
N VAL A 64 -1.65 -32.80 36.81
CA VAL A 64 -2.84 -33.25 37.55
C VAL A 64 -4.08 -32.41 37.26
N VAL A 65 -3.96 -31.24 36.63
CA VAL A 65 -5.10 -30.37 36.32
C VAL A 65 -5.97 -31.02 35.23
N THR A 66 -7.28 -31.09 35.48
CA THR A 66 -8.25 -31.67 34.53
C THR A 66 -9.10 -30.61 33.84
N HIS A 67 -9.28 -29.46 34.50
CA HIS A 67 -10.14 -28.37 34.03
C HIS A 67 -9.43 -27.04 34.22
N VAL A 68 -9.24 -26.31 33.12
CA VAL A 68 -8.71 -24.95 33.11
C VAL A 68 -9.86 -24.01 32.78
N VAL A 69 -10.15 -23.06 33.67
CA VAL A 69 -11.23 -22.09 33.47
C VAL A 69 -10.63 -20.71 33.25
N ALA A 70 -11.05 -20.06 32.18
CA ALA A 70 -10.68 -18.69 31.85
C ALA A 70 -11.90 -17.83 31.57
N GLU A 71 -11.77 -16.52 31.80
CA GLU A 71 -12.83 -15.55 31.53
C GLU A 71 -12.38 -14.58 30.44
N GLN A 72 -13.17 -14.44 29.37
CA GLN A 72 -12.86 -13.54 28.25
C GLN A 72 -11.52 -13.85 27.55
N ASN A 73 -11.10 -15.11 27.51
CA ASN A 73 -9.93 -15.57 26.79
C ASN A 73 -10.33 -16.52 25.64
N SER A 74 -9.50 -16.63 24.61
CA SER A 74 -9.63 -17.66 23.59
C SER A 74 -8.88 -18.94 23.98
N HIS A 75 -9.15 -20.05 23.30
CA HIS A 75 -8.46 -21.33 23.54
C HIS A 75 -6.94 -21.19 23.39
N SER A 76 -6.48 -20.51 22.33
CA SER A 76 -5.05 -20.27 22.08
C SER A 76 -4.41 -19.29 23.06
N ASP A 77 -5.14 -18.26 23.50
CA ASP A 77 -4.67 -17.30 24.50
C ASP A 77 -4.34 -17.97 25.83
N VAL A 78 -5.15 -18.95 26.24
CA VAL A 78 -4.94 -19.68 27.50
C VAL A 78 -3.72 -20.57 27.42
N LEU A 79 -3.55 -21.33 26.33
CA LEU A 79 -2.38 -22.19 26.13
C LEU A 79 -1.07 -21.39 26.16
N ALA A 80 -0.99 -20.30 25.38
CA ALA A 80 0.20 -19.46 25.34
C ALA A 80 0.50 -18.77 26.69
N TRP A 81 -0.55 -18.49 27.49
CA TRP A 81 -0.36 -17.89 28.81
C TRP A 81 0.22 -18.89 29.81
N ILE A 82 -0.28 -20.13 29.82
CA ILE A 82 0.21 -21.23 30.66
C ILE A 82 1.68 -21.51 30.34
N GLU A 83 2.03 -21.67 29.05
CA GLU A 83 3.42 -21.91 28.63
C GLU A 83 4.37 -20.81 29.12
N LYS A 84 3.94 -19.55 29.03
CA LYS A 84 4.78 -18.39 29.36
C LYS A 84 4.96 -18.16 30.87
N HIS A 85 3.95 -18.41 31.69
CA HIS A 85 3.95 -18.03 33.11
C HIS A 85 4.22 -19.20 34.05
N GLU A 86 3.83 -20.42 33.66
CA GLU A 86 3.96 -21.62 34.49
C GLU A 86 5.12 -22.50 34.02
N GLY A 87 5.75 -22.18 32.87
CA GLY A 87 6.93 -22.87 32.36
C GLY A 87 6.70 -24.31 31.93
N GLN A 88 5.44 -24.73 31.79
CA GLN A 88 5.02 -26.09 31.43
C GLN A 88 4.19 -26.06 30.14
N CYS A 89 4.47 -27.02 29.25
CA CYS A 89 3.66 -27.25 28.05
C CYS A 89 2.48 -28.16 28.40
N VAL A 90 1.31 -27.92 27.80
CA VAL A 90 0.14 -28.77 28.06
C VAL A 90 0.42 -30.20 27.57
N PRO A 91 0.34 -31.23 28.43
CA PRO A 91 0.75 -32.59 28.06
C PRO A 91 -0.10 -33.16 26.91
N SER A 92 0.55 -33.81 25.95
CA SER A 92 -0.12 -34.43 24.79
C SER A 92 -0.96 -35.67 25.14
N VAL A 93 -0.77 -36.23 26.35
CA VAL A 93 -1.33 -37.52 26.77
C VAL A 93 -2.53 -37.36 27.72
N ASN A 94 -2.67 -36.21 28.38
CA ASN A 94 -3.80 -35.85 29.26
C ASN A 94 -4.16 -34.37 29.06
N VAL A 95 -4.93 -34.08 28.01
CA VAL A 95 -5.30 -32.70 27.66
C VAL A 95 -6.44 -32.25 28.60
N PRO A 96 -6.24 -31.22 29.44
CA PRO A 96 -7.29 -30.70 30.30
C PRO A 96 -8.39 -30.02 29.48
N HIS A 97 -9.62 -30.02 30.00
CA HIS A 97 -10.71 -29.24 29.43
C HIS A 97 -10.40 -27.73 29.54
N LEU A 98 -10.35 -27.02 28.41
CA LEU A 98 -10.17 -25.57 28.37
C LEU A 98 -11.54 -24.88 28.26
N LEU A 99 -11.99 -24.30 29.37
CA LEU A 99 -13.37 -23.89 29.57
C LEU A 99 -13.52 -22.37 29.80
N ASP A 100 -14.62 -21.84 29.29
CA ASP A 100 -15.11 -20.51 29.62
C ASP A 100 -15.69 -20.48 31.05
N VAL A 101 -15.71 -19.30 31.66
CA VAL A 101 -16.25 -19.07 33.02
C VAL A 101 -17.73 -19.46 33.16
N SER A 102 -18.48 -19.57 32.07
CA SER A 102 -19.83 -20.11 32.03
C SER A 102 -19.96 -21.49 32.68
N TRP A 103 -19.07 -22.45 32.34
CA TRP A 103 -19.09 -23.79 32.96
C TRP A 103 -18.88 -23.74 34.47
N PHE A 104 -17.96 -22.88 34.92
CA PHE A 104 -17.70 -22.68 36.34
C PHE A 104 -18.95 -22.12 37.02
N THR A 105 -19.61 -21.14 36.41
CA THR A 105 -20.82 -20.51 36.96
C THR A 105 -21.97 -21.52 37.08
N GLU A 106 -22.18 -22.37 36.07
CA GLU A 106 -23.20 -23.43 36.07
C GLU A 106 -22.88 -24.50 37.13
N SER A 107 -21.61 -24.89 37.26
CA SER A 107 -21.16 -25.86 38.28
C SER A 107 -21.33 -25.34 39.71
N MET A 108 -20.99 -24.07 39.95
CA MET A 108 -21.18 -23.45 41.26
C MET A 108 -22.67 -23.30 41.62
N SER A 109 -23.51 -22.99 40.63
CA SER A 109 -24.97 -22.88 40.79
C SER A 109 -25.60 -24.24 41.11
N SER A 110 -25.11 -25.30 40.46
CA SER A 110 -25.57 -26.69 40.67
C SER A 110 -24.97 -27.36 41.92
N GLY A 111 -23.92 -26.77 42.51
CA GLY A 111 -23.20 -27.33 43.66
C GLY A 111 -22.38 -28.58 43.36
N ARG A 112 -22.20 -28.94 42.08
CA ARG A 112 -21.43 -30.09 41.59
C ARG A 112 -20.92 -29.82 40.17
N PRO A 113 -19.85 -30.50 39.70
CA PRO A 113 -19.38 -30.34 38.32
C PRO A 113 -20.49 -30.73 37.34
N VAL A 114 -20.84 -29.83 36.42
CA VAL A 114 -21.75 -30.17 35.31
C VAL A 114 -20.97 -30.80 34.16
N ASN A 115 -21.65 -31.58 33.32
CA ASN A 115 -21.02 -32.14 32.13
C ASN A 115 -20.47 -31.03 31.22
N VAL A 116 -19.27 -31.25 30.69
CA VAL A 116 -18.69 -30.32 29.71
C VAL A 116 -19.50 -30.44 28.40
N GLU A 117 -19.98 -29.31 27.90
CA GLU A 117 -20.77 -29.21 26.67
C GLU A 117 -20.01 -28.30 25.70
N PRO A 118 -20.29 -28.37 24.38
CA PRO A 118 -19.61 -27.52 23.40
C PRO A 118 -19.66 -26.02 23.71
N ARG A 119 -20.74 -25.53 24.34
CA ARG A 119 -20.90 -24.12 24.75
C ARG A 119 -19.94 -23.69 25.88
N HIS A 120 -19.48 -24.66 26.67
CA HIS A 120 -18.57 -24.47 27.80
C HIS A 120 -17.11 -24.34 27.37
N ASN A 121 -16.77 -24.88 26.19
CA ASN A 121 -15.41 -24.83 25.68
C ASN A 121 -15.06 -23.39 25.28
N LEU A 122 -13.82 -22.99 25.58
CA LEU A 122 -13.30 -21.74 25.05
C LEU A 122 -13.38 -21.76 23.53
N LYS A 123 -13.82 -20.64 22.94
CA LYS A 123 -13.94 -20.52 21.49
C LYS A 123 -12.61 -20.86 20.83
N VAL A 124 -12.59 -21.98 20.10
CA VAL A 124 -11.53 -22.28 19.14
C VAL A 124 -11.79 -21.36 17.96
N VAL A 125 -10.93 -20.36 17.78
CA VAL A 125 -10.89 -19.63 16.52
C VAL A 125 -10.34 -20.61 15.50
N LEU A 126 -11.24 -21.36 14.85
CA LEU A 126 -10.92 -22.11 13.65
C LEU A 126 -10.48 -21.09 12.62
N SER A 127 -9.18 -21.05 12.32
CA SER A 127 -8.63 -20.22 11.26
C SER A 127 -9.04 -20.78 9.90
N ALA A 128 -10.32 -20.66 9.55
CA ALA A 128 -10.81 -20.75 8.18
C ALA A 128 -10.57 -19.39 7.51
N ALA A 129 -9.29 -19.10 7.34
CA ALA A 129 -8.66 -18.09 6.52
C ALA A 129 -7.22 -18.16 7.03
N THR A 130 -6.29 -18.46 6.13
CA THR A 130 -4.85 -18.33 6.35
C THR A 130 -4.61 -17.01 7.08
N GLU A 131 -4.40 -17.07 8.40
CA GLU A 131 -3.76 -15.99 9.14
C GLU A 131 -2.36 -15.91 8.51
N VAL A 132 -2.23 -15.07 7.49
CA VAL A 132 -0.94 -14.47 7.18
C VAL A 132 -0.57 -13.77 8.48
N ARG A 133 0.26 -14.42 9.27
CA ARG A 133 0.85 -13.82 10.45
C ARG A 133 1.41 -12.48 9.98
N CYS A 134 0.97 -11.40 10.61
CA CYS A 134 1.46 -10.05 10.37
C CYS A 134 3.01 -9.98 10.43
N SER A 135 3.63 -10.96 11.12
CA SER A 135 5.08 -11.17 11.24
C SER A 135 5.81 -11.71 9.99
N GLN A 136 5.13 -11.99 8.87
CA GLN A 136 5.76 -12.43 7.62
C GLN A 136 5.68 -11.42 6.47
N MET A 137 5.15 -10.20 6.70
CA MET A 137 5.01 -9.21 5.63
C MET A 137 6.39 -8.81 5.06
N PRO A 138 6.66 -9.03 3.75
CA PRO A 138 7.94 -8.67 3.15
C PRO A 138 8.20 -7.16 3.17
N THR A 139 9.46 -6.77 3.36
CA THR A 139 9.85 -5.34 3.42
C THR A 139 9.85 -4.68 2.05
N TYR A 140 10.22 -5.41 1.00
CA TYR A 140 10.28 -4.95 -0.38
C TYR A 140 8.92 -5.08 -1.07
N ALA A 141 8.46 -4.02 -1.74
CA ALA A 141 7.19 -4.05 -2.49
C ALA A 141 7.17 -5.09 -3.60
N CYS A 142 8.32 -5.41 -4.21
CA CYS A 142 8.45 -6.44 -5.23
C CYS A 142 8.23 -7.88 -4.74
N HIS A 143 8.02 -8.09 -3.44
CA HIS A 143 7.62 -9.39 -2.85
C HIS A 143 6.15 -9.40 -2.41
N ARG A 144 5.42 -8.31 -2.65
CA ARG A 144 4.04 -8.14 -2.19
C ARG A 144 3.11 -8.00 -3.37
N ARG A 145 2.04 -8.80 -3.39
CA ARG A 145 0.88 -8.50 -4.23
C ARG A 145 0.17 -7.28 -3.66
N THR A 146 0.10 -6.21 -4.45
CA THR A 146 -0.57 -4.97 -4.08
C THR A 146 -1.67 -4.67 -5.09
N PRO A 147 -2.92 -5.09 -4.83
CA PRO A 147 -4.03 -4.87 -5.75
C PRO A 147 -4.39 -3.38 -5.80
N LEU A 148 -5.11 -2.99 -6.86
CA LEU A 148 -5.65 -1.63 -6.98
C LEU A 148 -6.67 -1.33 -5.87
N ASN A 149 -7.63 -2.23 -5.67
CA ASN A 149 -8.64 -2.15 -4.62
C ASN A 149 -8.11 -2.84 -3.37
N HIS A 150 -7.97 -2.10 -2.28
CA HIS A 150 -7.41 -2.60 -1.03
C HIS A 150 -8.23 -2.15 0.19
N HIS A 151 -8.05 -2.83 1.33
CA HIS A 151 -8.96 -2.72 2.47
C HIS A 151 -8.73 -1.49 3.38
N ASN A 152 -7.69 -0.69 3.11
CA ASN A 152 -7.15 0.30 4.05
C ASN A 152 -7.11 1.74 3.48
N GLN A 153 -7.97 2.04 2.49
CA GLN A 153 -7.95 3.29 1.71
C GLN A 153 -7.89 4.56 2.56
N THR A 154 -8.68 4.64 3.63
CA THR A 154 -8.73 5.82 4.51
C THR A 154 -7.35 6.11 5.13
N ILE A 155 -6.65 5.06 5.58
CA ILE A 155 -5.35 5.18 6.23
C ILE A 155 -4.26 5.48 5.19
N THR A 156 -4.26 4.76 4.07
CA THR A 156 -3.26 4.94 3.02
C THR A 156 -3.36 6.33 2.40
N ASN A 157 -4.57 6.84 2.16
CA ASN A 157 -4.78 8.21 1.66
C ASN A 157 -4.15 9.26 2.60
N ALA A 158 -4.35 9.11 3.92
CA ALA A 158 -3.75 10.01 4.90
C ALA A 158 -2.22 9.94 4.87
N LEU A 159 -1.65 8.74 4.81
CA LEU A 159 -0.19 8.55 4.70
C LEU A 159 0.36 9.12 3.39
N GLU A 160 -0.34 8.99 2.27
CA GLU A 160 0.05 9.55 0.99
C GLU A 160 0.02 11.08 0.97
N ILE A 161 -0.97 11.70 1.64
CA ILE A 161 -1.00 13.16 1.83
C ILE A 161 0.22 13.62 2.64
N LEU A 162 0.53 12.92 3.73
CA LEU A 162 1.72 13.21 4.54
C LEU A 162 3.02 12.98 3.76
N ALA A 163 3.07 11.97 2.89
CA ALA A 163 4.20 11.75 1.99
C ALA A 163 4.38 12.93 1.03
N ARG A 164 3.29 13.40 0.38
CA ARG A 164 3.33 14.57 -0.51
C ARG A 164 3.77 15.83 0.24
N SER A 165 3.25 16.07 1.45
CA SER A 165 3.70 17.18 2.30
C SER A 165 5.18 17.10 2.63
N ALA A 166 5.69 15.91 2.99
CA ALA A 166 7.11 15.70 3.25
C ALA A 166 7.98 15.92 2.00
N PHE A 167 7.50 15.55 0.81
CA PHE A 167 8.17 15.82 -0.46
C PHE A 167 8.30 17.34 -0.72
N PHE A 168 7.23 18.12 -0.52
CA PHE A 168 7.27 19.58 -0.66
C PHE A 168 8.17 20.27 0.38
N GLN A 169 8.39 19.63 1.52
CA GLN A 169 9.33 20.08 2.55
C GLN A 169 10.75 19.53 2.33
N GLU A 170 11.03 18.94 1.17
CA GLU A 170 12.33 18.36 0.81
C GLU A 170 12.83 17.32 1.83
N SER A 171 11.90 16.62 2.47
CA SER A 171 12.19 15.64 3.52
C SER A 171 12.06 14.22 2.99
N ASP A 172 13.09 13.77 2.27
CA ASP A 172 13.13 12.44 1.65
C ASP A 172 12.91 11.30 2.63
N VAL A 173 13.49 11.38 3.83
CA VAL A 173 13.32 10.35 4.86
C VAL A 173 11.86 10.18 5.25
N ARG A 174 11.14 11.29 5.45
CA ARG A 174 9.71 11.28 5.81
C ARG A 174 8.85 10.84 4.63
N TYR A 175 9.13 11.36 3.42
CA TYR A 175 8.46 10.95 2.20
C TYR A 175 8.56 9.43 1.98
N LEU A 176 9.77 8.86 2.08
CA LEU A 176 10.00 7.43 1.94
C LEU A 176 9.33 6.63 3.05
N GLY A 177 9.41 7.09 4.30
CA GLY A 177 8.78 6.44 5.45
C GLY A 177 7.27 6.30 5.26
N PHE A 178 6.58 7.39 4.93
CA PHE A 178 5.13 7.38 4.69
C PHE A 178 4.75 6.58 3.44
N THR A 179 5.52 6.70 2.35
CA THR A 179 5.24 5.95 1.11
C THR A 179 5.35 4.44 1.34
N ARG A 180 6.38 3.98 2.05
CA ARG A 180 6.56 2.56 2.36
C ARG A 180 5.49 2.04 3.31
N ALA A 181 5.13 2.82 4.33
CA ALA A 181 4.05 2.47 5.23
C ALA A 181 2.72 2.32 4.48
N ALA A 182 2.36 3.30 3.64
CA ALA A 182 1.16 3.23 2.81
C ALA A 182 1.16 1.98 1.93
N SER A 183 2.28 1.70 1.27
CA SER A 183 2.47 0.51 0.43
C SER A 183 2.27 -0.80 1.18
N THR A 184 2.85 -0.92 2.38
CA THR A 184 2.64 -2.10 3.24
C THR A 184 1.16 -2.30 3.56
N LEU A 185 0.44 -1.22 3.88
CA LEU A 185 -0.98 -1.28 4.23
C LEU A 185 -1.90 -1.58 3.03
N LYS A 186 -1.51 -1.19 1.82
CA LYS A 186 -2.21 -1.57 0.57
C LYS A 186 -2.15 -3.07 0.31
N ALA A 187 -1.05 -3.72 0.70
CA ALA A 187 -0.84 -5.15 0.49
C ALA A 187 -1.53 -6.04 1.55
N LEU A 188 -2.15 -5.46 2.59
CA LEU A 188 -2.84 -6.25 3.60
C LEU A 188 -4.14 -6.85 3.04
N PRO A 189 -4.42 -8.15 3.28
CA PRO A 189 -5.64 -8.81 2.82
C PRO A 189 -6.86 -8.51 3.71
N TYR A 190 -6.74 -7.56 4.65
CA TYR A 190 -7.80 -7.19 5.59
C TYR A 190 -7.73 -5.71 5.96
N LYS A 191 -8.86 -5.19 6.45
CA LYS A 191 -8.95 -3.84 6.99
C LYS A 191 -8.42 -3.81 8.42
N LEU A 192 -7.48 -2.92 8.71
CA LEU A 192 -7.01 -2.68 10.07
C LEU A 192 -8.15 -2.16 10.95
N GLN A 193 -8.31 -2.83 12.09
CA GLN A 193 -9.27 -2.48 13.13
C GLN A 193 -8.60 -1.83 14.35
N SER A 194 -7.29 -2.01 14.52
CA SER A 194 -6.54 -1.41 15.62
C SER A 194 -5.07 -1.23 15.30
N VAL A 195 -4.42 -0.33 16.04
CA VAL A 195 -2.97 -0.06 15.98
C VAL A 195 -2.14 -1.32 16.25
N ASN A 196 -2.61 -2.19 17.14
CA ASN A 196 -1.89 -3.41 17.52
C ASN A 196 -1.68 -4.34 16.31
N GLN A 197 -2.62 -4.37 15.35
CA GLN A 197 -2.50 -5.16 14.13
C GLN A 197 -1.43 -4.64 13.17
N ALA A 198 -0.99 -3.38 13.34
CA ALA A 198 0.06 -2.79 12.52
C ALA A 198 1.44 -2.83 13.17
N LYS A 199 1.53 -3.12 14.48
CA LYS A 199 2.75 -2.96 15.29
C LYS A 199 3.96 -3.70 14.70
N ASP A 200 3.73 -4.87 14.15
CA ASP A 200 4.79 -5.74 13.62
C ASP A 200 4.97 -5.58 12.09
N LEU A 201 4.25 -4.66 11.46
CA LEU A 201 4.37 -4.41 10.02
C LEU A 201 5.64 -3.62 9.69
N PRO A 202 6.33 -3.98 8.59
CA PRO A 202 7.48 -3.23 8.13
C PRO A 202 7.06 -1.81 7.75
N TRP A 203 7.92 -0.86 8.10
CA TRP A 203 7.77 0.58 7.82
C TRP A 203 6.67 1.32 8.59
N CYS A 204 5.87 0.61 9.41
CA CYS A 204 4.90 1.22 10.30
C CYS A 204 5.59 1.71 11.60
N GLY A 205 6.40 2.78 11.49
CA GLY A 205 7.07 3.41 12.63
C GLY A 205 6.16 4.35 13.46
N GLY A 206 6.71 5.01 14.48
CA GLY A 206 5.94 5.83 15.43
C GLY A 206 4.99 6.87 14.79
N HIS A 207 5.43 7.60 13.77
CA HIS A 207 4.56 8.55 13.05
C HIS A 207 3.41 7.87 12.29
N CYS A 208 3.64 6.68 11.73
CA CYS A 208 2.59 5.91 11.08
C CYS A 208 1.59 5.35 12.11
N MET A 209 2.08 4.88 13.26
CA MET A 209 1.23 4.42 14.36
C MET A 209 0.26 5.50 14.85
N ILE A 210 0.71 6.76 14.95
CA ILE A 210 -0.16 7.88 15.31
C ILE A 210 -1.29 8.05 14.30
N VAL A 211 -0.99 7.99 13.00
CA VAL A 211 -2.00 8.10 11.93
C VAL A 211 -3.01 6.94 12.00
N ILE A 212 -2.52 5.71 12.15
CA ILE A 212 -3.37 4.51 12.30
C ILE A 212 -4.24 4.65 13.54
N GLN A 213 -3.68 5.10 14.67
CA GLN A 213 -4.42 5.28 15.93
C GLN A 213 -5.55 6.29 15.78
N LEU A 214 -5.27 7.44 15.17
CA LEU A 214 -6.26 8.50 14.94
C LEU A 214 -7.41 8.04 14.03
N LEU A 215 -7.15 7.13 13.08
CA LEU A 215 -8.13 6.72 12.08
C LEU A 215 -8.85 5.40 12.40
N THR A 216 -8.24 4.52 13.20
CA THR A 216 -8.82 3.22 13.61
C THR A 216 -9.60 3.28 14.92
N GLY A 217 -9.53 4.37 15.68
CA GLY A 217 -10.30 4.50 16.92
C GLY A 217 -10.57 5.95 17.29
N ILE A 218 -11.82 6.26 17.65
CA ILE A 218 -12.12 7.48 18.40
C ILE A 218 -12.93 7.13 19.66
N TYR A 219 -12.28 7.27 20.82
CA TYR A 219 -12.69 8.22 21.86
C TYR A 219 -11.46 8.62 22.71
N GLY A 220 -11.09 9.91 22.72
CA GLY A 220 -10.29 10.53 23.79
C GLY A 220 -8.75 10.62 23.67
N VAL A 221 -8.18 11.22 22.61
CA VAL A 221 -6.85 11.95 22.48
C VAL A 221 -6.34 11.81 21.03
N GLY A 222 -5.99 12.82 20.22
CA GLY A 222 -6.05 14.28 20.33
C GLY A 222 -5.68 14.91 18.97
N VAL A 223 -6.64 15.63 18.38
CA VAL A 223 -6.67 16.34 17.09
C VAL A 223 -5.66 17.51 16.98
N ARG A 224 -4.93 17.80 18.07
CA ARG A 224 -4.10 19.01 18.23
C ARG A 224 -2.83 19.02 17.37
N THR A 225 -2.24 17.87 17.06
CA THR A 225 -1.04 17.79 16.21
C THR A 225 -1.37 17.94 14.72
N ALA A 226 -2.49 17.35 14.29
CA ALA A 226 -3.01 17.51 12.93
C ALA A 226 -3.48 18.95 12.66
N GLN A 227 -4.10 19.61 13.65
CA GLN A 227 -4.47 21.02 13.57
C GLN A 227 -3.26 21.98 13.56
N ARG A 228 -2.11 21.60 14.13
CA ARG A 228 -0.87 22.41 14.10
C ARG A 228 -0.31 22.52 12.69
N TRP A 229 -0.22 21.39 11.96
CA TRP A 229 0.26 21.36 10.57
C TRP A 229 -0.68 22.05 9.58
N PHE A 230 -2.00 22.06 9.86
CA PHE A 230 -2.98 22.80 9.06
C PHE A 230 -3.04 24.32 9.39
N LYS A 231 -2.56 24.70 10.60
CA LYS A 231 -2.33 26.10 11.01
C LYS A 231 -1.02 26.69 10.46
N GLU A 232 -0.09 25.85 10.00
CA GLU A 232 1.20 26.25 9.40
C GLU A 232 1.13 26.50 7.88
N GLY A 233 -0.07 26.57 7.29
CA GLY A 233 -0.35 27.55 6.23
C GLY A 233 -0.32 27.13 4.75
N ILE A 234 -0.33 25.85 4.37
CA ILE A 234 -0.38 25.46 2.94
C ILE A 234 -1.81 25.06 2.57
N ARG A 235 -2.49 25.82 1.69
CA ARG A 235 -3.89 25.55 1.36
C ARG A 235 -4.32 25.52 -0.11
N ASN A 236 -3.58 26.06 -1.10
CA ASN A 236 -4.13 26.11 -2.47
C ASN A 236 -3.14 26.57 -3.56
N LEU A 237 -3.38 26.09 -4.78
CA LEU A 237 -2.68 26.42 -6.04
C LEU A 237 -3.03 27.82 -6.60
N SER A 238 -3.89 28.58 -5.91
CA SER A 238 -4.41 29.87 -6.39
C SER A 238 -3.46 31.05 -6.22
N ASP A 239 -2.29 30.86 -5.61
CA ASP A 239 -1.29 31.91 -5.38
C ASP A 239 -0.13 31.88 -6.39
N LEU A 240 -0.21 31.06 -7.45
CA LEU A 240 0.80 30.98 -8.52
C LEU A 240 0.44 31.75 -9.80
N LYS A 241 -0.59 32.61 -9.75
CA LYS A 241 -1.09 33.35 -10.93
C LYS A 241 -0.53 34.77 -11.11
N THR A 242 0.46 35.19 -10.34
CA THR A 242 1.05 36.54 -10.45
C THR A 242 2.57 36.54 -10.59
N MET A 243 3.11 35.62 -11.40
CA MET A 243 4.51 35.66 -11.84
C MET A 243 4.63 35.27 -13.32
N GLU A 244 4.17 36.14 -14.21
CA GLU A 244 4.11 35.88 -15.65
C GLU A 244 5.44 36.06 -16.39
N CYS A 245 6.58 35.92 -15.72
CA CYS A 245 7.89 36.13 -16.37
C CYS A 245 9.03 35.27 -15.81
N LYS A 246 8.79 33.99 -15.47
CA LYS A 246 9.85 32.96 -15.24
C LYS A 246 9.43 31.50 -15.53
N LEU A 247 8.38 31.26 -16.31
CA LEU A 247 7.84 29.89 -16.52
C LEU A 247 8.42 29.23 -17.79
N THR A 248 8.68 27.92 -17.72
CA THR A 248 9.06 27.13 -18.90
C THR A 248 7.86 26.95 -19.84
N ALA A 249 8.10 26.68 -21.13
CA ALA A 249 7.02 26.41 -22.10
C ALA A 249 6.07 25.28 -21.65
N GLU A 250 6.60 24.25 -20.97
CA GLU A 250 5.81 23.18 -20.34
C GLU A 250 4.87 23.72 -19.25
N GLN A 251 5.39 24.55 -18.35
CA GLN A 251 4.62 25.15 -17.27
C GLN A 251 3.54 26.11 -17.79
N VAL A 252 3.85 26.90 -18.82
CA VAL A 252 2.89 27.78 -19.50
C VAL A 252 1.76 26.95 -20.13
N SER A 253 2.08 25.85 -20.81
CA SER A 253 1.07 24.97 -21.40
C SER A 253 0.22 24.27 -20.34
N GLY A 254 0.84 23.78 -19.26
CA GLY A 254 0.16 23.21 -18.11
C GLY A 254 -0.83 24.18 -17.44
N LEU A 255 -0.49 25.48 -17.37
CA LEU A 255 -1.40 26.51 -16.88
C LEU A 255 -2.56 26.79 -17.87
N ARG A 256 -2.28 26.84 -19.18
CA ARG A 256 -3.28 27.10 -20.23
C ARG A 256 -4.35 26.01 -20.29
N HIS A 257 -3.96 24.74 -20.10
CA HIS A 257 -4.86 23.58 -20.15
C HIS A 257 -5.22 23.03 -18.76
N CYS A 258 -4.92 23.77 -17.69
CA CYS A 258 -5.00 23.31 -16.31
C CYS A 258 -6.37 22.73 -15.93
N LYS A 259 -7.48 23.32 -16.40
CA LYS A 259 -8.84 22.80 -16.13
C LYS A 259 -9.04 21.39 -16.68
N ASP A 260 -8.58 21.13 -17.89
CA ASP A 260 -8.74 19.84 -18.57
C ASP A 260 -7.74 18.81 -17.99
N LEU A 261 -6.48 19.23 -17.75
CA LEU A 261 -5.45 18.37 -17.16
C LEU A 261 -5.71 18.00 -15.68
N GLN A 262 -6.56 18.75 -14.99
CA GLN A 262 -7.05 18.39 -13.65
C GLN A 262 -8.16 17.33 -13.70
N GLN A 263 -8.86 17.19 -14.82
CA GLN A 263 -9.82 16.11 -15.00
C GLN A 263 -9.07 14.81 -15.24
N GLN A 264 -9.51 13.73 -14.60
CA GLN A 264 -8.90 12.43 -14.83
C GLN A 264 -9.22 11.94 -16.24
N VAL A 265 -8.26 11.24 -16.84
CA VAL A 265 -8.43 10.52 -18.10
C VAL A 265 -9.10 9.18 -17.77
N THR A 266 -10.20 8.83 -18.43
CA THR A 266 -10.85 7.51 -18.26
C THR A 266 -10.16 6.44 -19.11
N LEU A 267 -10.40 5.17 -18.82
CA LEU A 267 -9.89 4.06 -19.64
C LEU A 267 -10.38 4.18 -21.10
N GLU A 268 -11.65 4.53 -21.31
CA GLU A 268 -12.20 4.77 -22.66
C GLU A 268 -11.46 5.90 -23.39
N GLU A 269 -11.18 7.01 -22.71
CA GLU A 269 -10.39 8.10 -23.29
C GLU A 269 -8.96 7.66 -23.60
N ALA A 270 -8.33 6.87 -22.72
CA ALA A 270 -7.00 6.32 -22.93
C ALA A 270 -6.95 5.36 -24.13
N GLU A 271 -7.97 4.53 -24.33
CA GLU A 271 -8.11 3.64 -25.49
C GLU A 271 -8.27 4.43 -26.79
N ARG A 272 -9.06 5.52 -26.79
CA ARG A 272 -9.19 6.40 -27.96
C ARG A 272 -7.89 7.12 -28.30
N VAL A 273 -7.15 7.58 -27.28
CA VAL A 273 -5.79 8.11 -27.48
C VAL A 273 -4.86 7.03 -28.02
N GLY A 274 -4.96 5.79 -27.51
CA GLY A 274 -4.19 4.65 -28.01
C GLY A 274 -4.45 4.37 -29.49
N GLN A 275 -5.71 4.46 -29.92
CA GLN A 275 -6.07 4.33 -31.33
C GLN A 275 -5.50 5.47 -32.18
N LEU A 276 -5.57 6.72 -31.72
CA LEU A 276 -4.93 7.87 -32.40
C LEU A 276 -3.43 7.65 -32.58
N VAL A 277 -2.74 7.29 -31.49
CA VAL A 277 -1.28 7.05 -31.49
C VAL A 277 -0.96 5.92 -32.46
N LYS A 278 -1.73 4.84 -32.44
CA LYS A 278 -1.58 3.71 -33.35
C LYS A 278 -1.75 4.11 -34.81
N ASP A 279 -2.85 4.76 -35.15
CA ASP A 279 -3.13 5.20 -36.52
C ASP A 279 -2.07 6.19 -37.02
N THR A 280 -1.52 7.01 -36.12
CA THR A 280 -0.46 7.96 -36.44
C THR A 280 0.85 7.24 -36.74
N LEU A 281 1.32 6.37 -35.85
CA LEU A 281 2.62 5.71 -35.99
C LEU A 281 2.61 4.70 -37.14
N GLN A 282 1.51 3.97 -37.35
CA GLN A 282 1.38 2.99 -38.43
C GLN A 282 1.33 3.59 -39.84
N ARG A 283 1.15 4.92 -39.97
CA ARG A 283 1.35 5.62 -41.26
C ARG A 283 2.80 5.62 -41.72
N PHE A 284 3.74 5.59 -40.79
CA PHE A 284 5.18 5.65 -41.07
C PHE A 284 5.82 4.26 -40.95
N VAL A 285 5.40 3.46 -39.96
CA VAL A 285 5.90 2.11 -39.71
C VAL A 285 4.71 1.17 -39.49
N PRO A 286 4.17 0.53 -40.53
CA PRO A 286 2.91 -0.23 -40.47
C PRO A 286 2.87 -1.34 -39.41
N ASP A 287 4.01 -1.97 -39.13
CA ASP A 287 4.20 -3.10 -38.22
C ASP A 287 4.82 -2.69 -36.86
N VAL A 288 4.79 -1.39 -36.52
CA VAL A 288 5.22 -0.90 -35.21
C VAL A 288 4.39 -1.50 -34.08
N HIS A 289 5.07 -1.93 -33.01
CA HIS A 289 4.43 -2.46 -31.81
C HIS A 289 4.25 -1.34 -30.80
N ILE A 290 3.02 -1.19 -30.29
CA ILE A 290 2.64 -0.14 -29.35
C ILE A 290 1.95 -0.81 -28.16
N THR A 291 2.46 -0.55 -26.96
CA THR A 291 1.93 -1.10 -25.72
C THR A 291 1.54 0.05 -24.79
N MET A 292 0.27 0.08 -24.35
CA MET A 292 -0.16 0.97 -23.27
C MET A 292 0.47 0.50 -21.96
N THR A 293 1.09 1.42 -21.21
CA THR A 293 1.82 1.13 -19.97
C THR A 293 1.22 1.90 -18.78
N GLY A 294 2.03 2.26 -17.79
CA GLY A 294 1.62 3.16 -16.72
C GLY A 294 0.47 2.66 -15.86
N GLY A 295 -0.35 3.60 -15.41
CA GLY A 295 -1.48 3.33 -14.52
C GLY A 295 -2.54 2.41 -15.13
N PHE A 296 -2.87 2.60 -16.41
CA PHE A 296 -3.89 1.83 -17.11
C PHE A 296 -3.49 0.37 -17.28
N ARG A 297 -2.21 0.07 -17.62
CA ARG A 297 -1.72 -1.32 -17.65
C ARG A 297 -1.82 -2.03 -16.30
N ARG A 298 -1.78 -1.29 -15.19
CA ARG A 298 -1.98 -1.84 -13.83
C ARG A 298 -3.44 -1.94 -13.40
N GLY A 299 -4.38 -1.71 -14.33
CA GLY A 299 -5.82 -1.87 -14.13
C GLY A 299 -6.55 -0.63 -13.60
N LYS A 300 -5.92 0.56 -13.62
CA LYS A 300 -6.64 1.78 -13.26
C LYS A 300 -7.71 2.10 -14.30
N GLU A 301 -8.91 2.42 -13.84
CA GLU A 301 -10.00 2.92 -14.70
C GLU A 301 -9.85 4.41 -15.00
N VAL A 302 -9.06 5.13 -14.18
CA VAL A 302 -8.77 6.56 -14.33
C VAL A 302 -7.30 6.90 -14.07
N GLY A 303 -6.74 7.81 -14.88
CA GLY A 303 -5.35 8.24 -14.86
C GLY A 303 -5.19 9.76 -14.97
N HIS A 304 -3.95 10.26 -14.91
CA HIS A 304 -3.63 11.67 -15.17
C HIS A 304 -3.09 11.90 -16.58
N ASP A 305 -2.53 10.85 -17.16
CA ASP A 305 -1.81 10.77 -18.43
C ASP A 305 -1.95 9.35 -18.99
N VAL A 306 -1.58 9.20 -20.26
CA VAL A 306 -1.56 7.91 -20.96
C VAL A 306 -0.15 7.66 -21.48
N ASP A 307 0.45 6.55 -21.05
CA ASP A 307 1.84 6.21 -21.37
C ASP A 307 1.89 5.09 -22.42
N PHE A 308 2.67 5.27 -23.49
CA PHE A 308 2.86 4.27 -24.54
C PHE A 308 4.33 3.93 -24.74
N LEU A 309 4.60 2.63 -24.78
CA LEU A 309 5.87 2.07 -25.18
C LEU A 309 5.80 1.62 -26.64
N ILE A 310 6.79 2.03 -27.43
CA ILE A 310 6.86 1.81 -28.87
C ILE A 310 8.13 1.01 -29.15
N THR A 311 8.02 -0.06 -29.93
CA THR A 311 9.15 -0.87 -30.34
C THR A 311 8.94 -1.51 -31.72
N HIS A 312 10.01 -2.03 -32.28
CA HIS A 312 10.00 -2.70 -33.58
C HIS A 312 11.20 -3.66 -33.68
N PRO A 313 11.06 -4.86 -34.30
CA PRO A 313 12.17 -5.80 -34.46
C PRO A 313 13.36 -5.24 -35.26
N ASN A 314 13.10 -4.33 -36.20
CA ASN A 314 14.13 -3.57 -36.90
C ASN A 314 14.25 -2.17 -36.27
N GLU A 315 15.30 -1.93 -35.49
CA GLU A 315 15.54 -0.64 -34.81
C GLU A 315 15.66 0.55 -35.77
N ASN A 316 16.19 0.33 -36.98
CA ASN A 316 16.32 1.41 -37.96
C ASN A 316 14.97 1.96 -38.43
N ALA A 317 13.90 1.15 -38.36
CA ALA A 317 12.56 1.59 -38.68
C ALA A 317 12.01 2.61 -37.66
N LEU A 318 12.57 2.66 -36.44
CA LEU A 318 12.15 3.59 -35.38
C LEU A 318 12.82 4.96 -35.50
N SER A 319 13.87 5.09 -36.32
CA SER A 319 14.66 6.32 -36.41
C SER A 319 13.83 7.46 -37.01
N GLY A 320 13.61 8.53 -36.23
CA GLY A 320 12.82 9.70 -36.67
C GLY A 320 11.31 9.53 -36.52
N LEU A 321 10.86 8.38 -36.02
CA LEU A 321 9.43 8.05 -35.96
C LEU A 321 8.63 9.03 -35.09
N LEU A 322 9.17 9.46 -33.95
CA LEU A 322 8.47 10.43 -33.10
C LEU A 322 8.45 11.82 -33.72
N GLU A 323 9.53 12.25 -34.39
CA GLU A 323 9.55 13.51 -35.14
C GLU A 323 8.48 13.53 -36.24
N ASP A 324 8.39 12.47 -37.04
CA ASP A 324 7.41 12.35 -38.13
C ASP A 324 5.97 12.32 -37.60
N ALA A 325 5.73 11.56 -36.52
CA ALA A 325 4.43 11.47 -35.87
C ALA A 325 3.98 12.81 -35.27
N VAL A 326 4.90 13.52 -34.59
CA VAL A 326 4.65 14.86 -34.05
C VAL A 326 4.31 15.83 -35.18
N GLY A 327 5.12 15.87 -36.24
CA GLY A 327 4.87 16.76 -37.39
C GLY A 327 3.52 16.49 -38.03
N TRP A 328 3.12 15.22 -38.16
CA TRP A 328 1.79 14.88 -38.65
C TRP A 328 0.67 15.36 -37.72
N LEU A 329 0.74 15.10 -36.41
CA LEU A 329 -0.27 15.54 -35.44
C LEU A 329 -0.41 17.07 -35.39
N GLU A 330 0.69 17.80 -35.58
CA GLU A 330 0.67 19.27 -35.72
C GLU A 330 -0.11 19.70 -36.96
N THR A 331 0.12 19.06 -38.13
CA THR A 331 -0.62 19.39 -39.36
C THR A 331 -2.12 19.15 -39.23
N GLN A 332 -2.53 18.20 -38.38
CA GLN A 332 -3.93 17.89 -38.11
C GLN A 332 -4.56 18.79 -37.02
N GLY A 333 -3.77 19.65 -36.37
CA GLY A 333 -4.25 20.48 -35.25
C GLY A 333 -4.58 19.69 -33.98
N LEU A 334 -4.06 18.46 -33.85
CA LEU A 334 -4.33 17.55 -32.73
C LEU A 334 -3.30 17.66 -31.60
N LEU A 335 -2.18 18.36 -31.84
CA LEU A 335 -1.10 18.54 -30.87
C LEU A 335 -1.16 19.93 -30.26
N LEU A 336 -1.34 19.99 -28.93
CA LEU A 336 -1.40 21.26 -28.17
C LEU A 336 -0.04 21.62 -27.57
N TYR A 337 0.78 20.61 -27.30
CA TYR A 337 2.13 20.73 -26.77
C TYR A 337 2.91 19.45 -27.04
N HIS A 338 4.21 19.58 -27.24
CA HIS A 338 5.12 18.44 -27.19
C HIS A 338 6.52 18.85 -26.72
N HIS A 339 7.23 17.87 -26.16
CA HIS A 339 8.66 17.97 -25.87
C HIS A 339 9.35 16.68 -26.27
N LEU A 340 10.09 16.74 -27.37
CA LEU A 340 10.90 15.64 -27.87
C LEU A 340 12.26 15.63 -27.19
N LYS A 341 12.63 14.46 -26.66
CA LYS A 341 13.93 14.18 -26.08
C LYS A 341 14.54 13.02 -26.84
N LYS A 342 15.68 13.29 -27.49
CA LYS A 342 16.45 12.27 -28.21
C LYS A 342 17.04 11.24 -27.25
N ARG A 343 17.16 10.00 -27.73
CA ARG A 343 17.88 8.94 -27.01
C ARG A 343 19.30 9.39 -26.67
N LYS A 344 19.73 9.17 -25.44
CA LYS A 344 21.15 9.26 -25.08
C LYS A 344 21.74 7.85 -25.12
N PRO A 345 23.02 7.68 -25.51
CA PRO A 345 23.65 6.37 -25.48
C PRO A 345 23.51 5.76 -24.09
N ALA A 346 23.03 4.50 -24.01
CA ALA A 346 23.02 3.77 -22.76
C ALA A 346 24.48 3.69 -22.26
N LEU A 347 24.74 4.23 -21.07
CA LEU A 347 26.06 4.12 -20.45
C LEU A 347 26.39 2.62 -20.29
N ARG A 348 27.57 2.21 -20.76
CA ARG A 348 28.11 0.83 -20.65
C ARG A 348 28.44 0.41 -19.20
N SER A 349 27.86 1.06 -18.20
CA SER A 349 28.14 0.87 -16.78
C SER A 349 26.86 1.01 -15.96
N ALA A 350 26.95 0.68 -14.67
CA ALA A 350 25.88 0.85 -13.68
C ALA A 350 25.53 2.34 -13.50
N SER A 351 24.80 2.90 -14.44
CA SER A 351 24.27 4.26 -14.39
C SER A 351 22.95 4.28 -13.62
N SER A 352 22.80 5.27 -12.74
CA SER A 352 21.58 5.56 -11.99
C SER A 352 20.53 6.36 -12.79
N SER A 353 20.85 6.76 -14.03
CA SER A 353 19.93 7.51 -14.88
C SER A 353 18.72 6.65 -15.24
N MET A 354 17.53 7.13 -14.85
CA MET A 354 16.30 6.33 -14.91
C MET A 354 15.79 6.09 -16.33
N ASP A 355 16.04 7.02 -17.25
CA ASP A 355 15.53 6.93 -18.61
C ASP A 355 16.31 7.77 -19.62
N SER A 356 16.97 7.08 -20.55
CA SER A 356 17.69 7.66 -21.67
C SER A 356 17.10 7.28 -23.03
N HIS A 357 15.92 6.64 -23.05
CA HIS A 357 15.19 6.37 -24.28
C HIS A 357 14.79 7.67 -24.98
N GLU A 358 14.46 7.54 -26.26
CA GLU A 358 13.80 8.60 -26.99
C GLU A 358 12.36 8.73 -26.48
N THR A 359 11.96 9.95 -26.11
CA THR A 359 10.65 10.20 -25.52
C THR A 359 10.00 11.45 -26.11
N CYS A 360 8.67 11.44 -26.24
CA CYS A 360 7.86 12.62 -26.50
C CYS A 360 6.85 12.80 -25.37
N TYR A 361 6.94 13.91 -24.63
CA TYR A 361 5.90 14.31 -23.68
C TYR A 361 4.94 15.26 -24.39
N ALA A 362 3.70 14.85 -24.58
CA ALA A 362 2.73 15.56 -25.40
C ALA A 362 1.45 15.92 -24.64
N ILE A 363 0.73 16.92 -25.15
CA ILE A 363 -0.66 17.18 -24.82
C ILE A 363 -1.44 17.12 -26.13
N VAL A 364 -2.38 16.20 -26.23
CA VAL A 364 -3.22 15.99 -27.42
C VAL A 364 -4.62 16.55 -27.20
N ALA A 365 -5.23 17.11 -28.25
CA ALA A 365 -6.62 17.48 -28.27
C ALA A 365 -7.47 16.26 -28.65
N LEU A 366 -8.09 15.61 -27.65
CA LEU A 366 -8.95 14.44 -27.85
C LEU A 366 -10.40 14.89 -28.13
N PRO A 367 -10.97 14.61 -29.31
CA PRO A 367 -12.36 14.99 -29.62
C PRO A 367 -13.37 14.36 -28.67
N SER A 368 -14.46 15.09 -28.37
CA SER A 368 -15.52 14.65 -27.46
C SER A 368 -16.50 13.65 -28.09
N SER A 369 -16.61 13.60 -29.42
CA SER A 369 -17.42 12.60 -30.13
C SER A 369 -16.58 11.37 -30.52
N SER A 370 -17.22 10.22 -30.57
CA SER A 370 -16.67 8.94 -31.04
C SER A 370 -16.63 8.81 -32.57
N SER A 371 -16.91 9.90 -33.30
CA SER A 371 -16.82 9.89 -34.75
C SER A 371 -15.39 9.49 -35.18
N PRO A 372 -15.24 8.70 -36.26
CA PRO A 372 -13.93 8.44 -36.84
C PRO A 372 -13.18 9.75 -37.03
N TRP A 373 -11.85 9.74 -36.90
CA TRP A 373 -10.93 10.85 -37.16
C TRP A 373 -11.02 11.30 -38.63
N ASN A 374 -12.18 11.74 -39.07
CA ASN A 374 -12.44 12.29 -40.39
C ASN A 374 -12.34 13.80 -40.24
N THR A 375 -11.35 14.32 -40.95
CA THR A 375 -10.88 15.69 -41.03
C THR A 375 -12.02 16.65 -41.36
N ASP A 376 -12.60 17.27 -40.33
CA ASP A 376 -13.23 18.59 -40.37
C ASP A 376 -13.36 19.13 -38.93
N ILE A 377 -12.32 18.92 -38.10
CA ILE A 377 -12.15 19.80 -36.95
C ILE A 377 -11.67 21.12 -37.55
N GLU A 378 -12.58 22.10 -37.71
CA GLU A 378 -12.23 23.50 -37.88
C GLU A 378 -11.47 23.98 -36.63
N VAL A 379 -10.24 23.50 -36.43
CA VAL A 379 -9.24 24.25 -35.70
C VAL A 379 -8.85 25.35 -36.68
N LYS A 380 -9.64 26.44 -36.69
CA LYS A 380 -9.24 27.67 -37.37
C LYS A 380 -7.78 27.89 -37.05
N LYS A 381 -6.93 27.93 -38.09
CA LYS A 381 -5.55 28.38 -37.99
C LYS A 381 -5.60 29.62 -37.10
N CYS A 382 -5.02 29.53 -35.90
CA CYS A 382 -4.92 30.69 -35.04
C CYS A 382 -4.04 31.67 -35.79
N ASN A 383 -4.68 32.66 -36.43
CA ASN A 383 -3.96 33.82 -36.91
C ASN A 383 -3.35 34.50 -35.69
N SER A 384 -2.27 35.23 -35.88
CA SER A 384 -1.53 35.91 -34.81
C SER A 384 -2.38 36.80 -33.90
N GLU A 385 -3.59 37.17 -34.31
CA GLU A 385 -4.58 37.91 -33.51
C GLU A 385 -5.46 37.02 -32.60
N ASP A 386 -5.69 35.75 -32.93
CA ASP A 386 -6.43 34.80 -32.06
C ASP A 386 -5.55 34.28 -30.91
N ALA A 387 -4.22 34.30 -31.09
CA ALA A 387 -3.27 34.02 -30.02
C ALA A 387 -3.37 35.04 -28.86
N GLU A 388 -3.71 36.30 -29.16
CA GLU A 388 -3.94 37.35 -28.15
C GLU A 388 -5.32 37.23 -27.46
N ARG A 389 -6.36 36.75 -28.16
CA ARG A 389 -7.67 36.46 -27.52
C ARG A 389 -7.65 35.23 -26.62
N ILE A 390 -6.78 34.26 -26.89
CA ILE A 390 -6.56 33.09 -26.04
C ILE A 390 -5.75 33.46 -24.77
N ALA A 391 -5.02 34.58 -24.78
CA ALA A 391 -4.23 35.05 -23.64
C ALA A 391 -5.06 35.77 -22.55
N HIS A 392 -6.27 36.26 -22.85
CA HIS A 392 -7.14 36.94 -21.89
C HIS A 392 -8.51 36.25 -21.76
N PRO A 393 -8.80 35.56 -20.63
CA PRO A 393 -10.09 34.91 -20.43
C PRO A 393 -11.09 35.90 -19.81
N GLU A 394 -11.57 36.88 -20.58
CA GLU A 394 -12.69 37.72 -20.15
C GLU A 394 -13.93 37.48 -21.02
N SER A 395 -14.59 36.35 -20.76
CA SER A 395 -16.05 36.20 -20.89
C SER A 395 -16.49 34.84 -20.32
N PRO A 396 -17.40 34.77 -19.34
CA PRO A 396 -17.89 33.52 -18.76
C PRO A 396 -18.70 32.63 -19.72
N ASN A 397 -19.03 33.11 -20.93
CA ASN A 397 -20.02 32.48 -21.80
C ASN A 397 -19.48 31.62 -22.97
N SER A 398 -18.16 31.48 -23.18
CA SER A 398 -17.63 30.66 -24.31
C SER A 398 -17.20 29.23 -23.94
N LEU A 399 -17.24 28.86 -22.65
CA LEU A 399 -16.75 27.56 -22.19
C LEU A 399 -17.62 26.35 -22.60
N ASN A 400 -18.85 26.59 -23.07
CA ASN A 400 -19.81 25.56 -23.49
C ASN A 400 -19.64 25.08 -24.95
N SER A 401 -18.58 25.49 -25.65
CA SER A 401 -18.38 25.21 -27.09
C SER A 401 -17.18 24.32 -27.42
N ARG A 402 -16.42 23.84 -26.43
CA ARG A 402 -15.21 23.04 -26.72
C ARG A 402 -15.60 21.59 -27.04
N THR A 403 -15.34 21.17 -28.27
CA THR A 403 -15.64 19.81 -28.78
C THR A 403 -14.52 18.80 -28.51
N TRP A 404 -13.57 19.13 -27.62
CA TRP A 404 -12.40 18.32 -27.34
C TRP A 404 -11.87 18.55 -25.91
N LYS A 405 -11.13 17.57 -25.40
CA LYS A 405 -10.45 17.56 -24.08
C LYS A 405 -8.93 17.45 -24.26
N ALA A 406 -8.15 18.24 -23.52
CA ALA A 406 -6.70 18.09 -23.50
C ALA A 406 -6.28 16.85 -22.69
N VAL A 407 -5.46 15.98 -23.26
CA VAL A 407 -4.96 14.76 -22.60
C VAL A 407 -3.44 14.71 -22.66
N ARG A 408 -2.79 14.46 -21.53
CA ARG A 408 -1.33 14.23 -21.50
C ARG A 408 -1.01 12.83 -22.03
N VAL A 409 -0.01 12.75 -22.89
CA VAL A 409 0.44 11.50 -23.51
C VAL A 409 1.95 11.43 -23.49
N ASP A 410 2.50 10.35 -22.95
CA ASP A 410 3.93 10.11 -22.92
C ASP A 410 4.25 8.97 -23.91
N LEU A 411 5.04 9.25 -24.94
CA LEU A 411 5.47 8.28 -25.94
C LEU A 411 6.95 7.93 -25.72
N VAL A 412 7.28 6.65 -25.75
CA VAL A 412 8.62 6.15 -25.44
C VAL A 412 9.05 5.14 -26.48
N VAL A 413 10.08 5.45 -27.25
CA VAL A 413 10.64 4.54 -28.25
C VAL A 413 11.79 3.73 -27.66
N THR A 414 11.69 2.41 -27.80
CA THR A 414 12.64 1.47 -27.20
C THR A 414 13.11 0.43 -28.19
N PRO A 415 14.42 0.11 -28.20
CA PRO A 415 14.93 -1.05 -28.91
C PRO A 415 14.24 -2.33 -28.46
N GLN A 416 14.05 -3.28 -29.38
CA GLN A 416 13.45 -4.58 -29.07
C GLN A 416 14.19 -5.31 -27.94
N ALA A 417 15.53 -5.20 -27.91
CA ALA A 417 16.36 -5.82 -26.88
C ALA A 417 16.18 -5.23 -25.46
N GLU A 418 15.72 -3.97 -25.37
CA GLU A 418 15.50 -3.27 -24.09
C GLU A 418 14.01 -3.26 -23.70
N HIS A 419 13.11 -3.65 -24.61
CA HIS A 419 11.67 -3.51 -24.47
C HIS A 419 11.10 -4.12 -23.18
N ALA A 420 11.56 -5.32 -22.76
CA ALA A 420 11.08 -5.95 -21.53
C ALA A 420 11.42 -5.13 -20.28
N TYR A 421 12.62 -4.54 -20.23
CA TYR A 421 13.07 -3.69 -19.12
C TYR A 421 12.34 -2.35 -19.10
N ALA A 422 12.13 -1.77 -20.29
CA ALA A 422 11.38 -0.53 -20.41
C ALA A 422 9.90 -0.74 -20.05
N LEU A 423 9.29 -1.84 -20.50
CA LEU A 423 7.93 -2.21 -20.15
C LEU A 423 7.76 -2.35 -18.65
N LEU A 424 8.68 -3.03 -17.97
CA LEU A 424 8.70 -3.14 -16.51
C LEU A 424 8.76 -1.75 -15.83
N GLY A 425 9.71 -0.92 -16.26
CA GLY A 425 9.94 0.43 -15.74
C GLY A 425 8.74 1.36 -15.91
N TRP A 426 8.20 1.44 -17.12
CA TRP A 426 7.07 2.31 -17.48
C TRP A 426 5.73 1.77 -16.98
N THR A 427 5.63 0.48 -16.67
CA THR A 427 4.45 -0.07 -16.00
C THR A 427 4.35 0.41 -14.56
N GLY A 428 5.46 0.57 -13.83
CA GLY A 428 5.43 1.00 -12.44
C GLY A 428 4.74 -0.01 -11.49
N SER A 429 4.19 0.43 -10.34
CA SER A 429 4.12 1.81 -9.85
C SER A 429 5.49 2.44 -9.58
N LYS A 430 5.56 3.78 -9.46
CA LYS A 430 6.80 4.48 -9.08
C LYS A 430 7.45 3.89 -7.82
N HIS A 431 6.64 3.52 -6.83
CA HIS A 431 7.17 2.94 -5.60
C HIS A 431 7.60 1.48 -5.79
N PHE A 432 6.83 0.70 -6.57
CA PHE A 432 7.21 -0.66 -6.93
C PHE A 432 8.59 -0.70 -7.58
N GLU A 433 8.81 0.11 -8.61
CA GLU A 433 10.09 0.24 -9.33
C GLU A 433 11.24 0.64 -8.42
N ARG A 434 11.00 1.61 -7.53
CA ARG A 434 12.00 2.03 -6.54
C ARG A 434 12.42 0.88 -5.63
N GLU A 435 11.47 0.08 -5.15
CA GLU A 435 11.76 -1.05 -4.26
C GLU A 435 12.34 -2.25 -5.01
N LEU A 436 11.95 -2.47 -6.27
CA LEU A 436 12.52 -3.49 -7.14
C LEU A 436 14.00 -3.21 -7.43
N ARG A 437 14.35 -1.99 -7.81
CA ARG A 437 15.74 -1.57 -8.03
C ARG A 437 16.56 -1.61 -6.73
N ARG A 438 15.95 -1.20 -5.60
CA ARG A 438 16.56 -1.32 -4.27
C ARG A 438 16.87 -2.77 -3.93
N TYR A 439 15.94 -3.69 -4.18
CA TYR A 439 16.11 -5.11 -3.96
C TYR A 439 17.22 -5.67 -4.86
N SER A 440 17.11 -5.43 -6.17
CA SER A 440 18.08 -5.85 -7.18
C SER A 440 19.50 -5.49 -6.78
N LEU A 441 19.73 -4.23 -6.40
CA LEU A 441 21.08 -3.78 -6.05
C LEU A 441 21.55 -4.35 -4.70
N ARG A 442 20.70 -4.33 -3.67
CA ARG A 442 21.12 -4.67 -2.30
C ARG A 442 21.24 -6.17 -2.09
N GLU A 443 20.23 -6.92 -2.54
CA GLU A 443 20.08 -8.34 -2.27
C GLU A 443 20.65 -9.23 -3.38
N LYS A 444 20.71 -8.72 -4.62
CA LYS A 444 21.17 -9.51 -5.78
C LYS A 444 22.48 -9.04 -6.41
N LYS A 445 23.00 -7.88 -6.01
CA LYS A 445 24.16 -7.23 -6.67
C LYS A 445 23.94 -7.01 -8.16
N LEU A 446 22.68 -6.83 -8.57
CA LEU A 446 22.32 -6.52 -9.94
C LEU A 446 21.83 -5.07 -10.04
N SER A 447 22.34 -4.30 -10.99
CA SER A 447 21.88 -2.93 -11.24
C SER A 447 20.78 -2.95 -12.30
N LEU A 448 19.53 -2.77 -11.85
CA LEU A 448 18.34 -2.70 -12.72
C LEU A 448 18.01 -1.24 -13.09
N ASN A 449 17.77 -0.99 -14.37
CA ASN A 449 17.17 0.25 -14.87
C ASN A 449 16.22 -0.07 -16.05
N SER A 450 15.65 0.97 -16.68
CA SER A 450 14.70 0.79 -17.79
C SER A 450 15.36 0.26 -19.08
N HIS A 451 16.69 0.21 -19.17
CA HIS A 451 17.43 -0.28 -20.33
C HIS A 451 17.91 -1.72 -20.17
N GLY A 452 18.03 -2.22 -18.93
CA GLY A 452 18.63 -3.53 -18.70
C GLY A 452 18.88 -3.87 -17.24
N LEU A 453 19.42 -5.08 -17.06
CA LEU A 453 19.87 -5.61 -15.78
C LEU A 453 21.36 -5.96 -15.88
N TYR A 454 22.19 -5.21 -15.17
CA TYR A 454 23.64 -5.41 -15.17
C TYR A 454 24.09 -6.21 -13.96
N ASP A 455 24.79 -7.31 -14.19
CA ASP A 455 25.41 -8.12 -13.15
C ASP A 455 26.76 -7.50 -12.74
N LEU A 456 26.83 -6.98 -11.51
CA LEU A 456 28.03 -6.29 -11.01
C LEU A 456 29.19 -7.25 -10.75
N GLU A 457 28.91 -8.53 -10.51
CA GLU A 457 29.95 -9.52 -10.20
C GLU A 457 30.52 -10.09 -11.50
N LYS A 458 29.64 -10.44 -12.44
CA LYS A 458 30.05 -10.97 -13.76
C LYS A 458 30.40 -9.89 -14.78
N SER A 459 30.11 -8.63 -14.47
CA SER A 459 30.34 -7.47 -15.34
C SER A 459 29.71 -7.63 -16.73
N CYS A 460 28.46 -8.10 -16.77
CA CYS A 460 27.73 -8.31 -18.02
C CYS A 460 26.25 -7.93 -17.88
N PHE A 461 25.61 -7.57 -19.00
CA PHE A 461 24.16 -7.43 -19.05
C PHE A 461 23.50 -8.80 -19.15
N LEU A 462 22.43 -8.98 -18.38
CA LEU A 462 21.53 -10.13 -18.51
C LEU A 462 20.45 -9.76 -19.52
N PRO A 463 20.21 -10.56 -20.58
CA PRO A 463 19.13 -10.33 -21.51
C PRO A 463 17.79 -10.83 -20.95
N ALA A 464 16.69 -10.20 -21.37
CA ALA A 464 15.34 -10.68 -21.14
C ALA A 464 14.40 -10.23 -22.27
N GLN A 465 13.50 -11.12 -22.70
CA GLN A 465 12.44 -10.83 -23.68
C GLN A 465 11.09 -10.56 -23.01
N THR A 466 10.92 -10.97 -21.76
CA THR A 466 9.68 -10.86 -21.00
C THR A 466 9.93 -10.30 -19.60
N GLU A 467 8.90 -9.73 -18.96
CA GLU A 467 9.02 -9.29 -17.57
C GLU A 467 9.28 -10.49 -16.63
N GLU A 468 8.68 -11.65 -16.92
CA GLU A 468 8.83 -12.91 -16.21
C GLU A 468 10.29 -13.36 -16.13
N GLU A 469 11.05 -13.25 -17.22
CA GLU A 469 12.49 -13.53 -17.24
C GLU A 469 13.29 -12.56 -16.36
N ILE A 470 12.90 -11.28 -16.29
CA ILE A 470 13.53 -10.31 -15.38
C ILE A 470 13.30 -10.71 -13.92
N PHE A 471 12.08 -11.10 -13.57
CA PHE A 471 11.77 -11.60 -12.23
C PHE A 471 12.54 -12.90 -11.91
N LEU A 472 12.70 -13.79 -12.89
CA LEU A 472 13.50 -15.00 -12.75
C LEU A 472 14.97 -14.69 -12.46
N HIS A 473 15.59 -13.77 -13.20
CA HIS A 473 16.97 -13.30 -12.95
C HIS A 473 17.12 -12.74 -11.53
N LEU A 474 16.10 -12.03 -11.04
CA LEU A 474 16.06 -11.48 -9.69
C LEU A 474 15.72 -12.54 -8.62
N GLY A 475 15.35 -13.76 -9.00
CA GLY A 475 14.87 -14.80 -8.08
C GLY A 475 13.62 -14.36 -7.31
N LEU A 476 12.70 -13.67 -7.99
CA LEU A 476 11.41 -13.21 -7.47
C LEU A 476 10.28 -14.02 -8.07
N GLN A 477 9.20 -14.23 -7.29
CA GLN A 477 7.94 -14.66 -7.87
C GLN A 477 7.40 -13.57 -8.79
N TYR A 478 7.00 -13.94 -10.01
CA TYR A 478 6.39 -12.99 -10.94
C TYR A 478 5.12 -12.36 -10.36
N LEU A 479 5.05 -11.04 -10.45
CA LEU A 479 3.87 -10.25 -10.08
C LEU A 479 3.24 -9.67 -11.36
N PRO A 480 1.98 -9.97 -11.68
CA PRO A 480 1.32 -9.36 -12.84
C PRO A 480 1.15 -7.84 -12.62
N PRO A 481 1.01 -7.03 -13.68
CA PRO A 481 0.88 -5.58 -13.56
C PRO A 481 -0.21 -5.10 -12.59
N SER A 482 -1.34 -5.80 -12.53
CA SER A 482 -2.47 -5.51 -11.62
C SER A 482 -2.09 -5.56 -10.13
N ASP A 483 -1.04 -6.30 -9.78
CA ASP A 483 -0.55 -6.51 -8.42
C ASP A 483 0.62 -5.58 -8.06
N ARG A 484 0.99 -4.64 -8.95
CA ARG A 484 2.10 -3.69 -8.77
C ARG A 484 1.64 -2.31 -8.33
N ASN A 485 0.44 -2.17 -7.73
CA ASN A 485 -0.13 -0.90 -7.27
C ASN A 485 0.40 -0.45 -5.89
N ALA A 486 1.72 -0.59 -5.70
CA ALA A 486 2.47 -0.32 -4.47
C ALA A 486 2.43 1.14 -4.02
#